data_AF-G5R372-F1
#
_entry.id   AF-G5R372-F1
#
_cell.length_a   1.000
_cell.length_b   1.000
_cell.length_c   1.000
_cell.angle_alpha   90.00
_cell.angle_beta   90.00
_cell.angle_gamma   90.00
#
_symmetry.space_group_name_H-M   'P 1'
#
loop_
_entity.id
_entity.type
_entity.pdbx_description
1 polymer ?
#
loop_
_entity_poly.entity_id
_entity_poly.type
_entity_poly.pdbx_seq_one_letter_code
_entity_poly.pdbx_strand_id
1 'polypeptide(L)'
;MTDYTGSNTPADQRDLWRTPPALFAALDAEFCFQLDAAAAPHNTLCRKFITAEQNTLETSWADYLNVPGYVWLNPPYSDITPFVKKAARREQKSDRY
;
A
#
# COMPACT_ATOMS: atom_id res chain seq x y z
N MET A 1 -3.99 -25.22 8.56
CA MET A 1 -3.37 -23.88 8.46
C MET A 1 -3.98 -23.08 9.57
N THR A 2 -3.18 -22.57 10.51
CA THR A 2 -3.68 -22.06 11.78
C THR A 2 -3.85 -20.54 11.69
N ASP A 3 -5.10 -20.13 11.66
CA ASP A 3 -5.62 -18.76 11.64
C ASP A 3 -5.31 -18.10 12.99
N TYR A 4 -4.12 -17.52 13.10
CA TYR A 4 -3.76 -16.61 14.19
C TYR A 4 -4.54 -15.31 14.00
N THR A 5 -5.73 -15.18 14.58
CA THR A 5 -6.33 -13.93 15.09
C THR A 5 -7.81 -14.18 15.44
N GLY A 6 -8.14 -14.26 16.73
CA GLY A 6 -9.52 -14.32 17.24
C GLY A 6 -10.33 -13.04 17.04
N SER A 7 -10.30 -12.45 15.83
CA SER A 7 -11.10 -11.30 15.45
C SER A 7 -12.42 -11.77 14.84
N ASN A 8 -13.53 -11.36 15.44
CA ASN A 8 -14.89 -11.61 14.93
C ASN A 8 -15.27 -10.66 13.77
N THR A 9 -14.32 -9.91 13.22
CA THR A 9 -14.58 -8.97 12.13
C THR A 9 -14.52 -9.71 10.79
N PRO A 10 -15.57 -9.60 9.95
CA PRO A 10 -15.58 -10.13 8.58
C PRO A 10 -14.31 -9.75 7.80
N ALA A 11 -13.79 -10.69 6.99
CA ALA A 11 -12.52 -10.53 6.29
C ALA A 11 -12.54 -9.34 5.30
N ASP A 12 -13.67 -9.11 4.64
CA ASP A 12 -13.93 -7.97 3.76
C ASP A 12 -13.85 -6.62 4.49
N GLN A 13 -14.24 -6.58 5.77
CA GLN A 13 -14.10 -5.38 6.59
C GLN A 13 -12.67 -5.18 7.10
N ARG A 14 -11.94 -6.27 7.38
CA ARG A 14 -10.53 -6.23 7.81
C ARG A 14 -9.61 -5.76 6.69
N ASP A 15 -9.92 -6.12 5.45
CA ASP A 15 -9.14 -5.73 4.28
C ASP A 15 -9.28 -4.26 3.92
N LEU A 16 -10.30 -3.58 4.46
CA LEU A 16 -10.51 -2.13 4.32
C LEU A 16 -9.92 -1.32 5.48
N TRP A 17 -9.31 -1.98 6.48
CA TRP A 17 -8.75 -1.29 7.64
C TRP A 17 -7.64 -0.33 7.24
N ARG A 18 -7.82 0.93 7.63
CA ARG A 18 -6.89 2.02 7.39
C ARG A 18 -5.85 2.12 8.51
N THR A 19 -4.63 2.49 8.16
CA THR A 19 -3.62 2.93 9.14
C THR A 19 -4.16 4.10 9.99
N PRO A 20 -4.01 4.07 11.33
CA PRO A 20 -4.34 5.21 12.17
C PRO A 20 -3.68 6.51 11.69
N PRO A 21 -4.42 7.63 11.53
CA PRO A 21 -3.88 8.85 10.92
C PRO A 21 -2.62 9.40 11.59
N ALA A 22 -2.49 9.28 12.92
CA ALA A 22 -1.32 9.75 13.65
C ALA A 22 -0.04 8.97 13.30
N LEU A 23 -0.16 7.65 13.08
CA LEU A 23 0.97 6.82 12.68
C LEU A 23 1.40 7.16 11.25
N PHE A 24 0.43 7.31 10.34
CA PHE A 24 0.74 7.75 8.98
C PHE A 24 1.38 9.13 8.97
N ALA A 25 0.83 10.12 9.69
CA ALA A 25 1.36 11.48 9.72
C ALA A 25 2.80 11.56 10.24
N ALA A 26 3.17 10.74 11.24
CA ALA A 26 4.53 10.70 11.75
C ALA A 26 5.52 10.20 10.69
N LEU A 27 5.14 9.17 9.92
CA LEU A 27 5.98 8.62 8.86
C LEU A 27 5.97 9.50 7.60
N ASP A 28 4.84 10.10 7.27
CA ASP A 28 4.71 11.02 6.14
C ASP A 28 5.56 12.28 6.36
N ALA A 29 5.72 12.73 7.60
CA ALA A 29 6.62 13.84 7.93
C ALA A 29 8.11 13.50 7.66
N GLU A 30 8.50 12.22 7.71
CA GLU A 30 9.88 11.77 7.47
C GLU A 30 10.11 11.41 6.00
N PHE A 31 9.15 10.73 5.37
CA PHE A 31 9.30 10.14 4.03
C PHE A 31 8.54 10.88 2.92
N CYS A 32 7.63 11.80 3.25
CA CYS A 32 6.82 12.55 2.29
C CYS A 32 6.20 11.65 1.21
N PHE A 33 5.28 10.76 1.60
CA PHE A 33 4.74 9.74 0.71
C PHE A 33 3.99 10.37 -0.46
N GLN A 34 4.28 9.89 -1.66
CA GLN A 34 3.66 10.41 -2.90
C GLN A 34 2.50 9.55 -3.39
N LEU A 35 2.43 8.29 -2.94
CA LEU A 35 1.47 7.29 -3.39
C LEU A 35 1.04 6.41 -2.23
N ASP A 36 -0.26 6.11 -2.16
CA ASP A 36 -0.84 5.06 -1.33
C ASP A 36 -1.17 3.83 -2.22
N ALA A 37 -0.31 2.83 -2.19
CA ALA A 37 -0.34 1.72 -3.14
C ALA A 37 -1.42 0.67 -2.86
N ALA A 38 -2.19 0.77 -1.77
CA ALA A 38 -3.32 -0.11 -1.52
C ALA A 38 -4.40 0.64 -0.74
N ALA A 39 -5.28 1.36 -1.45
CA ALA A 39 -6.35 2.11 -0.83
C ALA A 39 -7.59 2.26 -1.72
N ALA A 40 -8.74 2.43 -1.09
CA ALA A 40 -10.00 2.83 -1.70
C ALA A 40 -10.20 4.36 -1.58
N PRO A 41 -11.11 4.96 -2.38
CA PRO A 41 -11.37 6.39 -2.34
C PRO A 41 -11.74 6.95 -0.96
N HIS A 42 -12.33 6.12 -0.09
CA HIS A 42 -12.80 6.53 1.24
C HIS A 42 -11.77 6.31 2.36
N ASN A 43 -10.68 5.57 2.12
CA ASN A 43 -9.66 5.28 3.14
C ASN A 43 -8.23 5.68 2.75
N THR A 44 -8.04 6.27 1.56
CA THR A 44 -6.72 6.72 1.10
C THR A 44 -6.05 7.74 2.03
N LEU A 45 -4.72 7.64 2.13
CA LEU A 45 -3.86 8.52 2.92
C LEU A 45 -3.07 9.52 2.06
N CYS A 46 -2.97 9.29 0.74
CA CYS A 46 -2.29 10.14 -0.23
C CYS A 46 -3.25 10.66 -1.31
N ARG A 47 -2.88 11.74 -2.01
CA ARG A 47 -3.70 12.23 -3.14
C ARG A 47 -3.73 11.25 -4.32
N LYS A 48 -2.60 10.57 -4.55
CA LYS A 48 -2.49 9.49 -5.54
C LYS A 48 -2.60 8.18 -4.79
N PHE A 49 -3.40 7.26 -5.32
CA PHE A 49 -3.57 5.93 -4.73
C PHE A 49 -3.91 4.89 -5.78
N ILE A 50 -3.64 3.63 -5.46
CA ILE A 50 -4.00 2.46 -6.28
C ILE A 50 -5.14 1.73 -5.58
N THR A 51 -6.24 1.58 -6.32
CA THR A 51 -7.44 0.85 -5.90
C THR A 51 -7.29 -0.66 -6.08
N ALA A 52 -8.17 -1.43 -5.44
CA ALA A 52 -8.22 -2.87 -5.61
C ALA A 52 -8.45 -3.27 -7.08
N GLU A 53 -9.26 -2.50 -7.81
CA GLU A 53 -9.55 -2.70 -9.23
C GLU A 53 -8.33 -2.44 -10.12
N GLN A 54 -7.48 -1.48 -9.74
CA GLN A 54 -6.23 -1.18 -10.45
C GLN A 54 -5.12 -2.20 -10.17
N ASN A 55 -5.24 -3.00 -9.10
CA ASN A 55 -4.31 -4.05 -8.72
C ASN A 55 -2.85 -3.57 -8.59
N THR A 56 -2.40 -3.29 -7.38
CA THR A 56 -1.02 -2.84 -7.12
C THR A 56 0.07 -3.87 -7.46
N LEU A 57 -0.26 -5.15 -7.63
CA LEU A 57 0.73 -6.17 -7.98
C LEU A 57 1.14 -6.05 -9.45
N GLU A 58 0.24 -5.53 -10.29
CA GLU A 58 0.43 -5.33 -11.73
C GLU A 58 0.75 -3.86 -12.08
N THR A 59 0.23 -2.93 -11.28
CA THR A 59 0.45 -1.49 -11.49
C THR A 59 1.90 -1.09 -11.17
N SER A 60 2.51 -0.35 -12.10
CA SER A 60 3.81 0.31 -11.90
C SER A 60 3.67 1.48 -10.95
N TRP A 61 4.39 1.46 -9.82
CA TRP A 61 4.39 2.60 -8.89
C TRP A 61 5.10 3.82 -9.47
N ALA A 62 6.11 3.59 -10.32
CA ALA A 62 6.89 4.65 -10.95
C ALA A 62 6.01 5.62 -11.76
N ASP A 63 4.92 5.12 -12.34
CA ASP A 63 4.00 5.92 -13.17
C ASP A 63 3.24 6.97 -12.33
N TYR A 64 3.16 6.76 -11.01
CA TYR A 64 2.53 7.66 -10.06
C TYR A 64 3.54 8.59 -9.37
N LEU A 65 4.84 8.32 -9.46
CA LEU A 65 5.89 9.12 -8.85
C LEU A 65 6.41 10.16 -9.86
N ASN A 66 6.38 11.44 -9.47
CA ASN A 66 6.91 12.51 -10.34
C ASN A 66 8.45 12.63 -10.26
N VAL A 67 9.02 12.17 -9.15
CA VAL A 67 10.45 12.12 -8.83
C VAL A 67 10.69 10.83 -8.04
N PRO A 68 11.93 10.32 -7.95
CA PRO A 68 12.22 9.23 -7.01
C PRO A 68 11.73 9.59 -5.61
N GLY A 69 10.94 8.71 -5.00
CA GLY A 69 10.21 9.01 -3.78
C GLY A 69 9.68 7.76 -3.09
N TYR A 70 8.93 7.98 -2.00
CA TYR A 70 8.43 6.92 -1.14
C TYR A 70 6.95 6.63 -1.40
N VAL A 71 6.61 5.35 -1.27
CA VAL A 71 5.26 4.81 -1.45
C VAL A 71 4.81 4.22 -0.12
N TRP A 72 3.62 4.60 0.31
CA TRP A 72 2.93 3.96 1.44
C TRP A 72 2.21 2.71 0.94
N LEU A 73 2.29 1.60 1.67
CA LEU A 73 1.58 0.37 1.34
C LEU A 73 0.96 -0.21 2.61
N ASN A 74 -0.37 -0.12 2.71
CA ASN A 74 -1.17 -0.77 3.73
C ASN A 74 -2.04 -1.85 3.06
N PRO A 75 -1.50 -3.07 2.84
CA PRO A 75 -2.18 -4.11 2.08
C PRO A 75 -3.36 -4.71 2.86
N PRO A 76 -4.30 -5.37 2.17
CA PRO A 76 -5.34 -6.16 2.84
C PRO A 76 -4.71 -7.20 3.77
N TYR A 77 -5.27 -7.33 4.98
CA TYR A 77 -4.72 -8.18 6.03
C TYR A 77 -5.01 -9.67 5.83
N SER A 78 -5.94 -10.02 4.93
CA SER A 78 -6.28 -11.41 4.58
C SER A 78 -5.14 -12.15 3.86
N ASP A 79 -4.42 -11.47 2.96
CA ASP A 79 -3.19 -12.00 2.34
C ASP A 79 -2.20 -10.87 2.01
N ILE A 80 -1.26 -10.65 2.93
CA ILE A 80 -0.21 -9.63 2.79
C ILE A 80 0.97 -10.10 1.93
N THR A 81 1.12 -11.41 1.73
CA THR A 81 2.33 -12.02 1.14
C THR A 81 2.70 -11.47 -0.24
N PRO A 82 1.76 -11.35 -1.21
CA PRO A 82 2.12 -10.87 -2.54
C PRO A 82 2.54 -9.39 -2.53
N PHE A 83 1.96 -8.59 -1.66
CA PHE A 83 2.27 -7.17 -1.50
C PHE A 83 3.68 -6.96 -0.94
N VAL A 84 4.07 -7.75 0.07
CA VAL A 84 5.43 -7.74 0.62
C VAL A 84 6.45 -8.15 -0.46
N LYS A 85 6.13 -9.18 -1.27
CA LYS A 85 7.01 -9.59 -2.39
C LYS A 85 7.15 -8.49 -3.44
N LYS A 86 6.08 -7.76 -3.76
CA LYS A 86 6.11 -6.62 -4.68
C LYS A 86 6.96 -5.48 -4.12
N ALA A 87 6.81 -5.14 -2.84
CA ALA A 87 7.61 -4.10 -2.18
C ALA A 87 9.10 -4.48 -2.08
N ALA A 88 9.40 -5.75 -1.78
CA ALA A 88 10.77 -6.26 -1.69
C ALA A 88 11.46 -6.35 -3.06
N ARG A 89 10.69 -6.62 -4.11
CA ARG A 89 11.13 -6.50 -5.50
C ARG A 89 11.23 -5.00 -5.80
N ARG A 90 12.31 -4.36 -5.31
CA ARG A 90 12.74 -3.02 -5.72
C ARG A 90 12.43 -2.92 -7.21
N GLU A 91 11.61 -1.95 -7.62
CA GLU A 91 11.42 -1.60 -9.03
C GLU A 91 12.79 -1.11 -9.54
N GLN A 92 13.71 -2.05 -9.78
CA GLN A 92 14.92 -1.88 -10.56
C GLN A 92 14.45 -1.74 -12.01
N LYS A 93 13.81 -0.61 -12.29
CA LYS A 93 13.74 -0.02 -13.62
C LYS A 93 14.54 1.27 -13.58
N SER A 94 15.80 1.14 -13.21
CA SER A 94 16.84 2.06 -13.66
C SER A 94 17.73 1.27 -14.63
N ASP A 95 17.14 0.89 -15.75
CA ASP A 95 17.89 0.52 -16.95
C ASP A 95 17.36 1.42 -18.07
N ARG A 96 17.75 2.69 -18.00
CA ARG A 96 17.76 3.56 -19.18
C ARG A 96 18.98 4.48 -19.11
N TYR A 97 19.94 4.07 -19.94
CA TYR A 97 21.14 4.74 -20.46
C TYR A 97 22.39 4.77 -19.56
#